data_AF-A0A674BQH8-F1
#
_entry.id   AF-A0A674BQH8-F1
#
_cell.length_a   1.000
_cell.length_b   1.000
_cell.length_c   1.000
_cell.angle_alpha   90.00
_cell.angle_beta   90.00
_cell.angle_gamma   90.00
#
_symmetry.space_group_name_H-M   'P 1'
#
loop_
_entity.id
_entity.type
_entity.pdbx_description
1 polymer ?
#
loop_
_entity_poly.entity_id
_entity_poly.type
_entity_poly.pdbx_seq_one_letter_code
_entity_poly.pdbx_strand_id
1 'polypeptide(L)'
;MPKSCSAYNCTNRYSKHTDITFHRFPFSKPTVFRQWLDNICRDDFYPKKHMVICNRKNLLWNAVPTLFTFPPPISKVSLLISPASFGFHVVIFDHSYALSDPCAVKAQLFKALDTNKWLNRRLQMKSQLINKMRFKLKAAHAELSGLRSWHRTPR
;
A
#
# COMPACT_ATOMS: atom_id res chain seq x y z
N MET A 1 2.26 -35.60 9.00
CA MET A 1 2.01 -34.24 9.53
C MET A 1 1.31 -33.41 8.46
N PRO A 2 0.18 -32.75 8.75
CA PRO A 2 -0.52 -31.92 7.77
C PRO A 2 0.36 -30.72 7.40
N LYS A 3 0.49 -30.45 6.10
CA LYS A 3 1.25 -29.29 5.61
C LYS A 3 0.46 -28.02 5.95
N SER A 4 1.08 -27.08 6.66
CA SER A 4 0.53 -25.75 6.94
C SER A 4 1.28 -24.67 6.17
N CYS A 5 0.57 -23.62 5.76
CA CYS A 5 1.18 -22.48 5.10
C CYS A 5 2.15 -21.76 6.05
N SER A 6 3.32 -21.38 5.54
CA SER A 6 4.35 -20.66 6.30
C SER A 6 4.27 -19.13 6.14
N ALA A 7 3.31 -18.62 5.37
CA ALA A 7 3.10 -17.18 5.17
C ALA A 7 2.65 -16.49 6.47
N TYR A 8 2.97 -15.19 6.62
CA TYR A 8 2.57 -14.42 7.78
C TYR A 8 1.05 -14.38 7.94
N ASN A 9 0.57 -14.64 9.15
CA ASN A 9 -0.85 -14.63 9.52
C ASN A 9 -1.76 -15.55 8.67
N CYS A 10 -1.19 -16.57 8.04
CA CYS A 10 -1.94 -17.57 7.29
C CYS A 10 -2.22 -18.81 8.15
N THR A 11 -3.48 -19.21 8.25
CA THR A 11 -3.91 -20.40 9.01
C THR A 11 -4.26 -21.60 8.11
N ASN A 12 -4.05 -21.49 6.79
CA ASN A 12 -4.39 -22.53 5.84
C ASN A 12 -3.61 -23.82 6.10
N ARG A 13 -4.35 -24.93 6.19
CA ARG A 13 -3.85 -26.29 6.37
C ARG A 13 -4.28 -27.14 5.18
N TYR A 14 -3.45 -28.11 4.81
CA TYR A 14 -3.77 -29.03 3.75
C TYR A 14 -5.06 -29.80 4.05
N SER A 15 -6.01 -29.72 3.13
CA SER A 15 -7.26 -30.50 3.13
C SER A 15 -7.49 -31.05 1.73
N LYS A 16 -8.06 -32.26 1.63
CA LYS A 16 -8.31 -32.94 0.35
C LYS A 16 -9.42 -32.29 -0.48
N HIS A 17 -10.26 -31.46 0.16
CA HIS A 17 -11.49 -30.91 -0.43
C HIS A 17 -11.43 -29.39 -0.64
N THR A 18 -10.22 -28.82 -0.67
CA THR A 18 -10.02 -27.37 -0.87
C THR A 18 -9.27 -27.11 -2.15
N ASP A 19 -9.64 -26.07 -2.88
CA ASP A 19 -8.95 -25.58 -4.09
C ASP A 19 -7.60 -24.90 -3.79
N ILE A 20 -7.00 -25.25 -2.64
CA ILE A 20 -5.77 -24.65 -2.13
C ILE A 20 -4.63 -25.64 -2.35
N THR A 21 -3.64 -25.19 -3.10
CA THR A 21 -2.43 -25.94 -3.42
C THR A 21 -1.27 -25.46 -2.56
N PHE A 22 -0.35 -26.35 -2.21
CA PHE A 22 0.78 -26.04 -1.33
C PHE A 22 2.09 -26.26 -2.09
N HIS A 23 2.89 -25.20 -2.21
CA HIS A 23 4.12 -25.17 -2.99
C HIS A 23 5.34 -25.01 -2.08
N ARG A 24 6.41 -25.74 -2.39
CA ARG A 24 7.69 -25.62 -1.70
C ARG A 24 8.48 -24.42 -2.23
N PHE A 25 9.35 -23.89 -1.39
CA PHE A 25 10.25 -22.82 -1.78
C PHE A 25 11.22 -23.28 -2.88
N PRO A 26 11.48 -22.43 -3.91
CA PRO A 26 12.31 -22.79 -5.05
C PRO A 26 13.81 -22.62 -4.77
N PHE A 27 14.39 -23.44 -3.87
CA PHE A 27 15.82 -23.37 -3.51
C PHE A 27 16.78 -23.54 -4.69
N SER A 28 16.35 -24.24 -5.75
CA SER A 28 17.14 -24.42 -6.99
C SER A 28 17.16 -23.18 -7.90
N LYS A 29 16.36 -22.15 -7.61
CA LYS A 29 16.27 -20.92 -8.41
C LYS A 29 16.49 -19.70 -7.50
N PRO A 30 17.75 -19.27 -7.28
CA PRO A 30 18.07 -18.24 -6.29
C PRO A 30 17.40 -16.89 -6.59
N THR A 31 17.21 -16.53 -7.86
CA THR A 31 16.53 -15.28 -8.27
C THR A 31 15.06 -15.26 -7.85
N VAL A 32 14.32 -16.33 -8.18
CA VAL A 32 12.92 -16.52 -7.81
C VAL A 32 12.78 -16.67 -6.29
N PHE A 33 13.70 -17.40 -5.65
CA PHE A 33 13.73 -17.60 -4.21
C PHE A 33 13.89 -16.27 -3.45
N ARG A 34 14.81 -15.41 -3.87
CA ARG A 34 14.96 -14.06 -3.28
C ARG A 34 13.67 -13.26 -3.37
N GLN A 35 13.04 -13.23 -4.55
CA GLN A 35 11.77 -12.51 -4.70
C GLN A 35 10.65 -13.09 -3.81
N TRP A 36 10.61 -14.41 -3.59
CA TRP A 36 9.67 -14.99 -2.62
C TRP A 36 9.94 -14.50 -1.20
N LEU A 37 11.21 -14.39 -0.78
CA LEU A 37 11.57 -13.87 0.55
C LEU A 37 11.23 -12.40 0.70
N ASP A 38 11.61 -11.58 -0.29
CA ASP A 38 11.33 -10.14 -0.33
C ASP A 38 9.84 -9.87 -0.17
N ASN A 39 9.02 -10.66 -0.86
CA ASN A 39 7.59 -10.49 -0.76
C ASN A 39 7.09 -10.95 0.62
N ILE A 40 7.50 -12.11 1.15
CA ILE A 40 7.06 -12.56 2.48
C ILE A 40 7.34 -11.52 3.59
N CYS A 41 8.33 -10.64 3.38
CA CYS A 41 8.60 -9.43 4.19
C CYS A 41 8.59 -9.73 5.69
N ARG A 42 9.46 -10.68 6.07
CA ARG A 42 9.78 -11.03 7.45
C ARG A 42 11.30 -11.00 7.60
N ASP A 43 11.80 -10.07 8.40
CA ASP A 43 13.25 -9.83 8.52
C ASP A 43 14.00 -11.04 9.14
N ASP A 44 13.35 -11.81 10.02
CA ASP A 44 13.95 -12.97 10.70
C ASP A 44 13.53 -14.34 10.14
N PHE A 45 12.93 -14.37 8.94
CA PHE A 45 12.39 -15.61 8.39
C PHE A 45 13.27 -16.20 7.29
N TYR A 46 13.87 -17.36 7.59
CA TYR A 46 14.51 -18.20 6.58
C TYR A 46 13.74 -19.53 6.40
N PRO A 47 13.16 -19.80 5.23
CA PRO A 47 12.35 -20.98 5.01
C PRO A 47 13.20 -22.27 5.00
N LYS A 48 12.71 -23.31 5.67
CA LYS A 48 13.29 -24.66 5.65
C LYS A 48 12.76 -25.47 4.45
N LYS A 49 13.47 -26.52 4.04
CA LYS A 49 13.13 -27.39 2.87
C LYS A 49 11.70 -27.99 2.91
N HIS A 50 11.14 -28.15 4.09
CA HIS A 50 9.79 -28.71 4.30
C HIS A 50 8.69 -27.64 4.40
N MET A 51 9.05 -26.37 4.52
CA MET A 51 8.09 -25.26 4.58
C MET A 51 7.43 -25.07 3.21
N VAL A 52 6.16 -24.66 3.25
CA VAL A 52 5.33 -24.50 2.05
C VAL A 52 4.47 -23.25 2.16
N ILE A 53 4.11 -22.69 1.01
CA ILE A 53 3.15 -21.58 0.90
C ILE A 53 1.93 -22.08 0.13
N CYS A 54 0.75 -21.65 0.58
CA CYS A 54 -0.50 -21.98 -0.07
C CYS A 54 -0.84 -20.99 -1.20
N ASN A 55 -1.48 -21.46 -2.26
CA ASN A 55 -2.12 -20.62 -3.26
C ASN A 55 -3.48 -21.19 -3.65
N ARG A 56 -4.45 -20.31 -3.94
CA ARG A 56 -5.82 -20.72 -4.35
C ARG A 56 -5.92 -21.14 -5.82
N LYS A 57 -4.83 -21.02 -6.59
CA LYS A 57 -4.72 -21.47 -7.99
C LYS A 57 -3.38 -22.17 -8.18
N ASN A 58 -3.28 -23.07 -9.16
CA ASN A 58 -1.99 -23.71 -9.49
C ASN A 58 -0.94 -22.64 -9.83
N LEU A 59 0.10 -22.49 -9.01
CA LEU A 59 1.24 -21.64 -9.35
C LEU A 59 1.96 -22.25 -10.57
N LEU A 60 2.18 -21.44 -11.61
CA LEU A 60 3.15 -21.79 -12.65
C LEU A 60 4.52 -21.99 -11.99
N TRP A 61 5.33 -22.90 -12.53
CA TRP A 61 6.64 -23.33 -12.00
C TRP A 61 7.70 -22.19 -11.92
N ASN A 62 7.39 -21.02 -12.48
CA ASN A 62 8.18 -19.79 -12.50
C ASN A 62 7.47 -18.60 -11.84
N ALA A 63 6.29 -18.80 -11.25
CA ALA A 63 5.55 -17.73 -10.61
C ALA A 63 6.21 -17.29 -9.31
N VAL A 64 6.21 -15.98 -9.11
CA VAL A 64 6.66 -15.29 -7.91
C VAL A 64 5.41 -14.70 -7.27
N PRO A 65 5.13 -14.93 -5.99
CA PRO A 65 4.00 -14.31 -5.32
C PRO A 65 4.29 -12.82 -5.11
N THR A 66 3.97 -11.98 -6.10
CA THR A 66 4.39 -10.57 -6.21
C THR A 66 3.65 -9.60 -5.28
N LEU A 67 2.66 -10.06 -4.50
CA LEU A 67 1.74 -9.17 -3.76
C LEU A 67 1.56 -9.59 -2.31
N PHE A 68 2.66 -9.80 -1.61
CA PHE A 68 2.66 -9.65 -0.16
C PHE A 68 2.78 -8.16 0.20
N THR A 69 1.92 -7.32 -0.37
CA THR A 69 1.78 -5.96 0.12
C THR A 69 0.97 -6.05 1.40
N PHE A 70 1.66 -6.00 2.54
CA PHE A 70 1.00 -5.71 3.81
C PHE A 70 0.14 -4.44 3.62
N PRO A 71 -1.15 -4.42 4.01
CA PRO A 71 -1.76 -3.13 4.29
C PRO A 71 -0.91 -2.47 5.38
N PRO A 72 -0.56 -1.17 5.25
CA PRO A 72 0.18 -0.48 6.30
C PRO A 72 -0.60 -0.57 7.62
N PRO A 73 0.07 -0.46 8.78
CA PRO A 73 -0.56 -0.52 10.08
C PRO A 73 -1.79 0.39 10.14
N ILE A 74 -2.91 -0.21 10.50
CA ILE A 74 -4.23 0.40 10.63
C ILE A 74 -4.12 1.50 11.69
N SER A 75 -3.85 2.73 11.28
CA SER A 75 -4.08 3.92 12.10
C SER A 75 -4.95 4.97 11.40
N LYS A 76 -5.36 4.74 10.15
CA LYS A 76 -6.21 5.68 9.40
C LYS A 76 -7.21 5.01 8.45
N VAL A 77 -7.90 3.96 8.89
CA VAL A 77 -9.14 3.51 8.21
C VAL A 77 -10.33 4.04 8.99
N SER A 78 -10.46 5.35 9.01
CA SER A 78 -11.74 5.98 9.27
C SER A 78 -12.34 6.29 7.90
N LEU A 79 -13.60 5.90 7.71
CA LEU A 79 -14.48 6.21 6.57
C LEU A 79 -14.41 5.25 5.38
N LEU A 80 -14.87 4.00 5.59
CA LEU A 80 -15.83 3.34 4.67
C LEU A 80 -16.57 2.24 5.46
N ILE A 81 -17.40 2.64 6.43
CA ILE A 81 -18.42 1.75 6.99
C ILE A 81 -19.77 2.42 6.71
N SER A 82 -20.51 1.88 5.75
CA SER A 82 -21.94 2.14 5.62
C SER A 82 -22.66 1.38 6.75
N PRO A 83 -23.65 1.94 7.47
CA PRO A 83 -24.19 1.34 8.69
C PRO A 83 -25.10 0.11 8.49
N ALA A 84 -25.26 -0.40 7.27
CA ALA A 84 -26.40 -1.26 6.93
C ALA A 84 -26.12 -2.77 6.89
N SER A 85 -24.99 -3.27 7.39
CA SER A 85 -24.75 -4.73 7.40
C SER A 85 -23.92 -5.15 8.61
N PHE A 86 -24.62 -5.52 9.68
CA PHE A 86 -24.09 -6.34 10.77
C PHE A 86 -23.73 -7.72 10.19
N GLY A 87 -22.52 -7.83 9.67
CA GLY A 87 -21.87 -9.09 9.36
C GLY A 87 -20.40 -8.87 9.64
N PHE A 88 -19.88 -9.51 10.69
CA PHE A 88 -18.45 -9.63 10.91
C PHE A 88 -17.85 -10.22 9.62
N HIS A 89 -17.29 -9.37 8.77
CA HIS A 89 -16.50 -9.83 7.64
C HIS A 89 -15.20 -10.36 8.25
N VAL A 90 -15.21 -11.64 8.65
CA VAL A 90 -13.99 -12.39 8.90
C VAL A 90 -13.18 -12.18 7.63
N VAL A 91 -12.12 -11.39 7.74
CA VAL A 91 -11.14 -11.24 6.68
C VAL A 91 -10.42 -12.59 6.62
N ILE A 92 -11.03 -13.54 5.92
CA ILE A 92 -10.32 -14.71 5.45
C ILE A 92 -9.24 -14.10 4.55
N PHE A 93 -7.98 -14.19 4.99
CA PHE A 93 -6.82 -13.83 4.18
C PHE A 93 -6.71 -14.85 3.06
N ASP A 94 -7.63 -14.69 2.12
CA ASP A 94 -7.74 -15.46 0.93
C ASP A 94 -6.63 -14.98 0.02
N HIS A 95 -5.62 -15.83 -0.11
CA HIS A 95 -4.54 -15.75 -1.08
C HIS A 95 -5.05 -15.98 -2.52
N SER A 96 -6.17 -15.33 -2.87
CA SER A 96 -6.79 -15.34 -4.18
C SER A 96 -6.15 -14.24 -5.02
N TYR A 97 -4.95 -14.50 -5.52
CA TYR A 97 -4.14 -13.52 -6.24
C TYR A 97 -4.48 -13.39 -7.73
N ALA A 98 -5.69 -13.77 -8.14
CA ALA A 98 -6.19 -13.43 -9.47
C ALA A 98 -7.05 -12.17 -9.35
N LEU A 99 -6.62 -11.07 -9.97
CA LEU A 99 -7.55 -9.96 -10.24
C LEU A 99 -8.72 -10.55 -11.03
N SER A 100 -9.94 -10.44 -10.52
CA SER A 100 -11.14 -10.99 -11.18
C SER A 100 -11.25 -10.48 -12.61
N ASP A 101 -10.81 -9.23 -12.84
CA ASP A 101 -10.62 -8.64 -14.17
C ASP A 101 -9.38 -7.71 -14.19
N PRO A 102 -8.24 -8.16 -14.74
CA PRO A 102 -7.04 -7.33 -14.88
C PRO A 102 -7.25 -6.07 -15.73
N CYS A 103 -8.18 -6.11 -16.69
CA CYS A 103 -8.43 -4.98 -17.59
C CYS A 103 -9.18 -3.85 -16.86
N ALA A 104 -10.21 -4.16 -16.07
CA ALA A 104 -10.89 -3.18 -15.23
C ALA A 104 -9.94 -2.52 -14.23
N VAL A 105 -9.07 -3.30 -13.57
CA VAL A 105 -8.11 -2.76 -12.60
C VAL A 105 -7.09 -1.85 -13.28
N LYS A 106 -6.58 -2.24 -14.45
CA LYS A 106 -5.71 -1.38 -15.27
C LYS A 106 -6.40 -0.07 -15.64
N ALA A 107 -7.66 -0.11 -16.07
CA ALA A 107 -8.43 1.09 -16.41
C ALA A 107 -8.67 2.00 -15.19
N GLN A 108 -8.98 1.43 -14.02
CA GLN A 108 -9.10 2.17 -12.78
C GLN A 108 -7.79 2.84 -12.37
N LEU A 109 -6.66 2.15 -12.52
CA LEU A 109 -5.34 2.72 -12.24
C LEU A 109 -5.06 3.94 -13.11
N PHE A 110 -5.31 3.86 -14.42
CA PHE A 110 -5.12 5.00 -15.30
C PHE A 110 -6.03 6.18 -14.95
N LYS A 111 -7.32 5.92 -14.66
CA LYS A 111 -8.23 6.97 -14.16
C LYS A 111 -7.70 7.62 -12.88
N ALA A 112 -7.19 6.83 -11.94
CA ALA A 112 -6.61 7.34 -10.69
C ALA A 112 -5.33 8.16 -10.92
N LEU A 113 -4.52 7.81 -11.92
CA LEU A 113 -3.35 8.60 -12.30
C LEU A 113 -3.75 9.94 -12.91
N ASP A 114 -4.77 9.95 -13.77
CA ASP A 114 -5.27 11.18 -14.39
C ASP A 114 -5.87 12.13 -13.34
N THR A 115 -6.66 11.61 -12.39
CA THR A 115 -7.19 12.43 -11.29
C THR A 115 -6.08 12.99 -10.40
N ASN A 116 -5.04 12.21 -10.09
CA ASN A 116 -3.88 12.70 -9.34
C ASN A 116 -3.14 13.81 -10.07
N LYS A 117 -2.92 13.66 -11.38
CA LYS A 117 -2.29 14.68 -12.22
C LYS A 117 -3.10 15.98 -12.20
N TRP A 118 -4.42 15.88 -12.28
CA TRP A 118 -5.32 17.03 -12.20
C TRP A 118 -5.31 17.69 -10.81
N LEU A 119 -5.37 16.90 -9.74
CA LEU A 119 -5.31 17.39 -8.36
C LEU A 119 -4.00 18.14 -8.10
N ASN A 120 -2.87 17.60 -8.56
CA ASN A 120 -1.57 18.24 -8.44
C ASN A 120 -1.52 19.60 -9.13
N ARG A 121 -2.09 19.73 -10.34
CA ARG A 121 -2.19 21.03 -11.03
C ARG A 121 -3.03 22.02 -10.23
N ARG A 122 -4.16 21.60 -9.67
CA ARG A 122 -4.99 22.47 -8.82
C ARG A 122 -4.28 22.90 -7.55
N LEU A 123 -3.58 21.98 -6.90
CA LEU A 123 -2.78 22.27 -5.72
C LEU A 123 -1.68 23.28 -6.04
N GLN A 124 -0.99 23.14 -7.18
CA GLN A 124 0.02 24.09 -7.64
C GLN A 124 -0.55 25.50 -7.81
N MET A 125 -1.72 25.64 -8.46
CA MET A 125 -2.38 26.95 -8.63
C MET A 125 -2.76 27.58 -7.29
N LYS A 126 -3.29 26.79 -6.34
CA LYS A 126 -3.64 27.28 -5.00
C LYS A 126 -2.40 27.67 -4.20
N SER A 127 -1.33 26.89 -4.29
CA SER A 127 -0.02 27.19 -3.69
C SER A 127 0.55 28.51 -4.21
N GLN A 128 0.49 28.75 -5.53
CA GLN A 128 0.93 30.01 -6.13
C GLN A 128 0.16 31.22 -5.58
N LEU A 129 -1.17 31.11 -5.41
CA LEU A 129 -1.98 32.18 -4.84
C LEU A 129 -1.59 32.47 -3.38
N ILE A 130 -1.42 31.43 -2.57
CA ILE A 130 -0.97 31.54 -1.18
C ILE A 130 0.39 32.23 -1.10
N ASN A 131 1.33 31.86 -1.99
CA ASN A 131 2.65 32.49 -2.02
C ASN A 131 2.57 33.97 -2.41
N LYS A 132 1.74 34.34 -3.39
CA LYS A 132 1.50 35.77 -3.73
C LYS A 132 0.96 36.54 -2.52
N MET A 133 0.00 35.99 -1.79
CA MET A 133 -0.53 36.61 -0.57
C MET A 133 0.55 36.74 0.51
N ARG A 134 1.37 35.70 0.72
CA ARG A 134 2.51 35.75 1.65
C ARG A 134 3.50 36.85 1.31
N PHE A 135 3.82 37.06 0.03
CA PHE A 135 4.70 38.16 -0.39
C PHE A 135 4.09 39.53 -0.07
N LYS A 136 2.80 39.73 -0.37
CA LYS A 136 2.10 40.98 -0.03
C LYS A 136 2.09 41.24 1.48
N LEU A 137 1.82 40.21 2.27
CA LEU A 137 1.83 40.31 3.73
C LEU A 137 3.22 40.69 4.26
N LYS A 138 4.28 40.09 3.72
CA LYS A 138 5.67 40.43 4.09
C LYS A 138 6.01 41.88 3.74
N ALA A 139 5.60 42.37 2.57
CA ALA A 139 5.83 43.75 2.16
C ALA A 139 5.11 44.74 3.10
N ALA A 140 3.82 44.52 3.38
CA ALA A 140 3.08 45.34 4.32
C ALA A 140 3.68 45.32 5.73
N HIS A 141 4.17 44.16 6.19
CA HIS A 141 4.86 44.05 7.47
C HIS A 141 6.18 44.85 7.49
N ALA A 142 6.94 44.86 6.40
CA ALA A 142 8.16 45.65 6.27
C ALA A 142 7.88 47.15 6.29
N GLU A 143 6.85 47.62 5.58
CA GLU A 143 6.40 49.02 5.58
C GLU A 143 5.99 49.47 6.99
N LEU A 144 5.16 48.67 7.69
CA LEU A 144 4.77 48.94 9.07
C LEU A 144 5.95 48.98 10.03
N SER A 145 6.94 48.11 9.83
CA SER A 145 8.17 48.11 10.63
C SER A 145 9.01 49.36 10.38
N GLY A 146 9.11 49.80 9.12
CA GLY A 146 9.75 51.05 8.74
C GLY A 146 9.08 52.25 9.42
N LEU A 147 7.76 52.40 9.29
CA LEU A 147 7.02 53.48 9.94
C LEU A 147 7.20 53.48 11.47
N ARG A 148 7.19 52.29 12.10
CA ARG A 148 7.47 52.17 13.54
C ARG A 148 8.88 52.61 13.93
N SER A 149 9.89 52.38 13.07
CA SER A 149 11.25 52.88 13.32
C SER A 149 11.36 54.40 13.22
N TRP A 150 10.65 55.03 12.27
CA TRP A 150 10.59 56.50 12.14
C TRP A 150 9.97 57.18 13.37
N HIS A 151 8.99 56.54 14.02
CA HIS A 151 8.41 57.06 15.26
C HIS A 151 9.29 56.87 16.50
N ARG A 152 10.38 56.08 16.43
CA ARG A 152 11.29 55.82 17.56
C ARG A 152 12.60 56.61 17.51
N THR A 153 12.88 57.35 16.44
CA THR A 153 14.04 58.25 16.39
C THR A 153 13.74 59.54 17.17
N PRO A 154 14.49 59.85 18.25
CA PRO A 154 14.28 61.08 19.02
C PRO A 154 14.72 62.30 18.20
N ARG A 155 13.93 63.39 18.27
CA ARG A 155 14.27 64.71 17.73
C ARG A 155 15.42 65.33 18.53
#